data_AF-A0A2V7UMU5-F1
#
_entry.id   AF-A0A2V7UMU5-F1
#
_cell.length_a   1.000
_cell.length_b   1.000
_cell.length_c   1.000
_cell.angle_alpha   90.00
_cell.angle_beta   90.00
_cell.angle_gamma   90.00
#
_symmetry.space_group_name_H-M   'P 1'
#
loop_
_entity.id
_entity.type
_entity.pdbx_description
1 polymer ?
#
loop_
_entity_poly.entity_id
_entity_poly.type
_entity_poly.pdbx_seq_one_letter_code
_entity_poly.pdbx_strand_id
1 'polypeptide(L)'
;MLVEIGLLQRLSVFLGHPIYSLSIVLFSLILFTGAGSLLSEYVRLEASHVRLAAWSVLLGGYLLTVPHWLPSAIASFQSSSTVVRASLSVAIIAPAGFLMGFGFPTGMRLVHAVDARPTPWFWGINGGVGVLASALAVALSIAFGIHV
;
A
#
# COMPACT_ATOMS: atom_id res chain seq x y z
N MET A 1 -0.99 -6.50 0.53
CA MET A 1 -0.31 -7.61 -0.19
C MET A 1 0.47 -7.18 -1.42
N LEU A 2 -0.10 -6.89 -2.62
CA LEU A 2 0.73 -6.58 -3.81
C LEU A 2 1.69 -5.38 -3.59
N VAL A 3 1.13 -4.23 -3.21
CA VAL A 3 1.90 -3.01 -2.91
C VAL A 3 2.87 -3.22 -1.76
N GLU A 4 2.41 -3.92 -0.72
CA GLU A 4 3.19 -4.24 0.47
C GLU A 4 4.44 -5.06 0.15
N ILE A 5 4.29 -6.16 -0.60
CA ILE A 5 5.43 -7.00 -0.99
C ILE A 5 6.36 -6.24 -1.94
N GLY A 6 5.82 -5.49 -2.90
CA GLY A 6 6.64 -4.70 -3.83
C GLY A 6 7.47 -3.62 -3.13
N LEU A 7 6.88 -2.90 -2.16
CA LEU A 7 7.59 -1.93 -1.33
C LEU A 7 8.60 -2.63 -0.41
N LEU A 8 8.22 -3.75 0.22
CA LEU A 8 9.10 -4.51 1.11
C LEU A 8 10.34 -5.00 0.37
N GLN A 9 10.22 -5.50 -0.86
CA GLN A 9 11.36 -5.98 -1.66
C GLN A 9 12.35 -4.85 -1.95
N ARG A 10 11.87 -3.67 -2.39
CA ARG A 10 12.71 -2.50 -2.69
C ARG A 10 13.34 -1.91 -1.42
N LEU A 11 12.52 -1.71 -0.39
CA LEU A 11 12.96 -1.09 0.86
C LEU A 11 13.83 -2.04 1.71
N SER A 12 13.77 -3.36 1.50
CA SER A 12 14.71 -4.29 2.12
C SER A 12 16.14 -4.07 1.65
N VAL A 13 16.34 -3.82 0.36
CA VAL A 13 17.65 -3.44 -0.17
C VAL A 13 18.05 -2.07 0.37
N PHE A 14 17.12 -1.11 0.35
CA PHE A 14 17.39 0.24 0.84
C PHE A 14 17.65 0.31 2.34
N LEU A 15 17.12 -0.58 3.18
CA LEU A 15 17.36 -0.60 4.64
C LEU A 15 18.50 -1.55 5.04
N GLY A 16 18.95 -2.42 4.13
CA GLY A 16 20.13 -3.27 4.28
C GLY A 16 19.99 -4.42 5.27
N HIS A 17 18.87 -4.50 6.00
CA HIS A 17 18.60 -5.57 6.96
C HIS A 17 17.14 -6.04 6.85
N PRO A 18 16.88 -7.33 6.58
CA PRO A 18 15.52 -7.86 6.39
C PRO A 18 14.60 -7.61 7.59
N ILE A 19 15.12 -7.73 8.81
CA ILE A 19 14.34 -7.48 10.04
C ILE A 19 13.87 -6.02 10.12
N TYR A 20 14.76 -5.05 9.89
CA TYR A 20 14.38 -3.62 9.92
C TYR A 20 13.37 -3.28 8.84
N SER A 21 13.55 -3.83 7.64
CA SER A 21 12.60 -3.64 6.55
C SER A 21 11.22 -4.18 6.90
N LEU A 22 11.13 -5.43 7.35
CA LEU A 22 9.86 -6.04 7.73
C LEU A 22 9.17 -5.21 8.82
N SER A 23 9.89 -4.84 9.88
CA SER A 23 9.32 -4.05 10.98
C SER A 23 8.85 -2.67 10.53
N ILE A 24 9.69 -1.91 9.82
CA ILE A 24 9.37 -0.53 9.41
C ILE A 24 8.24 -0.53 8.37
N VAL A 25 8.30 -1.42 7.38
CA VAL A 25 7.32 -1.47 6.30
C VAL A 25 5.96 -1.89 6.83
N LEU A 26 5.90 -2.98 7.61
CA LEU A 26 4.63 -3.45 8.17
C LEU A 26 4.06 -2.45 9.18
N PHE A 27 4.89 -1.90 10.08
CA PHE A 27 4.44 -0.88 11.02
C PHE A 27 3.82 0.31 10.29
N SER A 28 4.52 0.84 9.28
CA SER A 28 4.05 2.00 8.52
C SER A 28 2.75 1.68 7.78
N LEU A 29 2.69 0.53 7.10
CA LEU A 29 1.49 0.13 6.39
C LEU A 29 0.31 -0.02 7.34
N ILE A 30 0.46 -0.73 8.47
CA ILE A 30 -0.62 -0.91 9.45
C ILE A 30 -1.06 0.45 10.01
N LEU A 31 -0.11 1.30 10.40
CA LEU A 31 -0.41 2.62 10.98
C LEU A 31 -1.19 3.50 10.00
N PHE A 32 -0.68 3.67 8.78
CA PHE A 32 -1.31 4.57 7.81
C PHE A 32 -2.57 3.97 7.17
N THR A 33 -2.63 2.66 6.92
CA THR A 33 -3.88 2.02 6.47
C THR A 33 -4.96 2.08 7.55
N GLY A 34 -4.59 1.89 8.82
CA GLY A 34 -5.49 2.11 9.96
C GLY A 34 -5.99 3.55 10.02
N ALA A 35 -5.08 4.54 9.92
CA ALA A 35 -5.45 5.96 9.91
C ALA A 35 -6.39 6.32 8.74
N GLY A 36 -6.10 5.82 7.54
CA GLY A 36 -6.97 6.02 6.37
C GLY A 36 -8.34 5.35 6.52
N SER A 37 -8.38 4.15 7.10
CA SER A 37 -9.63 3.44 7.41
C SER A 37 -10.48 4.23 8.40
N LEU A 38 -9.87 4.75 9.48
CA LEU A 38 -10.56 5.62 10.45
C LEU A 38 -11.08 6.90 9.79
N LEU A 39 -10.26 7.57 8.97
CA LEU A 39 -10.71 8.78 8.29
C LEU A 39 -11.84 8.50 7.29
N SER A 40 -11.91 7.29 6.72
CA SER A 40 -12.98 6.89 5.80
C SER A 40 -14.39 6.94 6.40
N GLU A 41 -14.51 6.91 7.74
CA GLU A 41 -15.80 7.07 8.43
C GLU A 41 -16.34 8.50 8.32
N TYR A 42 -15.43 9.48 8.35
CA TYR A 42 -15.73 10.90 8.25
C TYR A 42 -15.77 11.36 6.79
N VAL A 43 -14.83 10.90 5.96
CA VAL A 43 -14.73 11.24 4.54
C VAL A 43 -15.27 10.08 3.72
N ARG A 44 -16.59 10.08 3.51
CA ARG A 44 -17.28 9.07 2.71
C ARG A 44 -17.05 9.29 1.22
N LEU A 45 -16.22 8.45 0.63
CA LEU A 45 -15.92 8.47 -0.80
C LEU A 45 -17.14 8.04 -1.61
N GLU A 46 -17.88 7.04 -1.12
CA GLU A 46 -19.06 6.47 -1.79
C GLU A 46 -20.24 7.45 -1.92
N ALA A 47 -20.20 8.58 -1.23
CA ALA A 47 -21.22 9.62 -1.35
C ALA A 47 -21.24 10.29 -2.74
N SER A 48 -20.16 10.18 -3.54
CA SER A 48 -20.11 10.75 -4.88
C SER A 48 -19.15 9.98 -5.78
N HIS A 49 -19.61 9.66 -7.00
CA HIS A 49 -18.78 9.06 -8.05
C HIS A 49 -17.51 9.88 -8.34
N VAL A 50 -17.59 11.22 -8.24
CA VAL A 50 -16.44 12.11 -8.44
C VAL A 50 -15.40 11.91 -7.35
N ARG A 51 -15.81 11.71 -6.09
CA ARG A 51 -14.89 11.47 -4.96
C ARG A 51 -14.22 10.11 -5.09
N LEU A 52 -14.97 9.08 -5.44
CA LEU A 52 -14.42 7.75 -5.73
C LEU A 52 -13.40 7.82 -6.86
N ALA A 53 -13.75 8.45 -7.98
CA ALA A 53 -12.86 8.61 -9.12
C ALA A 53 -11.59 9.40 -8.75
N ALA A 54 -11.73 10.53 -8.03
CA ALA A 54 -10.59 11.32 -7.58
C ALA A 54 -9.67 10.52 -6.65
N TRP A 55 -10.22 9.77 -5.68
CA TRP A 55 -9.44 8.88 -4.83
C TRP A 55 -8.72 7.80 -5.64
N SER A 56 -9.40 7.14 -6.59
CA SER A 56 -8.79 6.12 -7.44
C SER A 56 -7.67 6.69 -8.32
N VAL A 57 -7.83 7.90 -8.86
CA VAL A 57 -6.79 8.59 -9.63
C VAL A 57 -5.62 9.00 -8.75
N LEU A 58 -5.86 9.47 -7.53
CA LEU A 58 -4.80 9.82 -6.58
C LEU A 58 -4.00 8.59 -6.16
N LEU A 59 -4.67 7.51 -5.75
CA LEU A 59 -4.01 6.26 -5.37
C LEU A 59 -3.26 5.64 -6.57
N GLY A 60 -3.94 5.50 -7.71
CA GLY A 60 -3.36 4.95 -8.93
C GLY A 60 -2.18 5.79 -9.43
N GLY A 61 -2.33 7.11 -9.49
CA GLY A 61 -1.27 8.04 -9.87
C GLY A 61 -0.07 7.97 -8.93
N TYR A 62 -0.30 7.87 -7.62
CA TYR A 62 0.80 7.66 -6.67
C TYR A 62 1.53 6.34 -6.93
N LEU A 63 0.80 5.22 -7.01
CA LEU A 63 1.41 3.90 -7.22
C LEU A 63 2.13 3.77 -8.57
N LEU A 64 1.63 4.41 -9.62
CA LEU A 64 2.26 4.42 -10.95
C LEU A 64 3.52 5.31 -10.98
N THR A 65 3.57 6.38 -10.18
CA THR A 65 4.74 7.26 -10.16
C THR A 65 5.87 6.70 -9.28
N VAL A 66 5.56 5.99 -8.19
CA VAL A 66 6.57 5.43 -7.26
C VAL A 66 7.75 4.73 -7.96
N PRO A 67 7.56 3.81 -8.92
CA PRO A 67 8.67 3.14 -9.60
C PRO A 67 9.65 4.07 -10.34
N HIS A 68 9.21 5.27 -10.72
CA HIS A 68 10.01 6.19 -11.55
C HIS A 68 10.97 7.04 -10.72
N TRP A 69 10.57 7.44 -9.50
CA TRP A 69 11.38 8.33 -8.64
C TRP A 69 12.01 7.61 -7.44
N LEU A 70 11.44 6.47 -7.01
CA LEU A 70 11.92 5.73 -5.86
C LEU A 70 13.39 5.27 -5.98
N PRO A 71 13.88 4.74 -7.11
CA PRO A 71 15.28 4.36 -7.25
C PRO A 71 16.23 5.55 -7.06
N SER A 72 15.93 6.70 -7.66
CA SER A 72 16.72 7.93 -7.50
C SER A 72 16.73 8.43 -6.05
N ALA A 73 15.60 8.33 -5.35
CA ALA A 73 15.52 8.66 -3.93
C ALA A 73 16.36 7.69 -3.09
N ILE A 74 16.29 6.39 -3.36
CA ILE A 74 17.11 5.38 -2.68
C ILE A 74 18.60 5.66 -2.89
N ALA A 75 19.04 5.84 -4.13
CA ALA A 75 20.44 6.10 -4.46
C ALA A 75 20.99 7.36 -3.77
N SER A 76 20.17 8.41 -3.65
CA SER A 76 20.57 9.68 -3.02
C SER A 76 20.75 9.57 -1.51
N PHE A 77 20.03 8.65 -0.85
CA PHE A 77 20.03 8.49 0.61
C PHE A 77 20.67 7.17 1.07
N GLN A 78 21.25 6.37 0.17
CA GLN A 78 21.79 5.04 0.50
C GLN A 78 22.93 5.07 1.53
N SER A 79 23.74 6.13 1.51
CA SER A 79 24.88 6.33 2.44
C SER A 79 24.48 7.04 3.74
N SER A 80 23.20 7.38 3.91
CA SER A 80 22.71 8.04 5.11
C SER A 80 22.53 7.07 6.28
N SER A 81 22.34 7.62 7.48
CA SER A 81 22.14 6.81 8.68
C SER A 81 20.85 5.98 8.61
N THR A 82 20.79 4.89 9.36
CA THR A 82 19.61 4.01 9.43
C THR A 82 18.33 4.77 9.80
N VAL A 83 18.43 5.79 10.65
CA VAL A 83 17.29 6.62 11.06
C VAL A 83 16.73 7.39 9.87
N VAL A 84 17.59 8.01 9.05
CA VAL A 84 17.16 8.76 7.87
C VAL A 84 16.49 7.83 6.85
N ARG A 85 17.09 6.67 6.59
CA ARG A 85 16.54 5.65 5.68
C ARG A 85 15.19 5.13 6.16
N ALA A 86 15.05 4.90 7.46
CA ALA A 86 13.79 4.51 8.08
C ALA A 86 12.72 5.59 7.93
N SER A 87 13.02 6.84 8.29
CA SER A 87 12.08 7.97 8.13
C SER A 87 11.65 8.17 6.68
N LEU A 88 12.57 8.06 5.73
CA LEU A 88 12.26 8.15 4.31
C LEU A 88 11.35 7.00 3.87
N SER A 89 11.61 5.78 4.32
CA SER A 89 10.77 4.61 4.05
C SER A 89 9.34 4.82 4.56
N VAL A 90 9.19 5.32 5.78
CA VAL A 90 7.89 5.68 6.37
C VAL A 90 7.19 6.74 5.53
N ALA A 91 7.90 7.80 5.12
CA ALA A 91 7.35 8.88 4.31
C ALA A 91 6.90 8.42 2.91
N ILE A 92 7.60 7.44 2.32
CA ILE A 92 7.22 6.83 1.04
C ILE A 92 6.00 5.91 1.22
N ILE A 93 5.91 5.18 2.32
CA ILE A 93 4.78 4.27 2.55
C ILE A 93 3.51 5.05 2.91
N ALA A 94 3.64 6.15 3.64
CA ALA A 94 2.52 6.86 4.25
C ALA A 94 1.39 7.22 3.26
N PRO A 95 1.64 7.82 2.07
CA PRO A 95 0.59 8.18 1.14
C PRO A 95 -0.15 6.96 0.59
N ALA A 96 0.58 5.91 0.18
CA ALA A 96 -0.03 4.68 -0.31
C ALA A 96 -0.83 3.98 0.79
N GLY A 97 -0.24 3.79 1.97
CA GLY A 97 -0.90 3.16 3.11
C GLY A 97 -2.18 3.91 3.49
N PHE A 98 -2.09 5.23 3.61
CA PHE A 98 -3.24 6.07 3.96
C PHE A 98 -4.37 5.99 2.93
N LEU A 99 -4.06 6.16 1.64
CA LEU A 99 -5.07 6.09 0.58
C LEU A 99 -5.66 4.68 0.45
N MET A 100 -4.85 3.63 0.57
CA MET A 100 -5.32 2.23 0.56
C MET A 100 -6.25 1.93 1.74
N GLY A 101 -6.06 2.56 2.89
CA GLY A 101 -6.91 2.41 4.08
C GLY A 101 -8.38 2.70 3.83
N PHE A 102 -8.70 3.57 2.86
CA PHE A 102 -10.09 3.86 2.47
C PHE A 102 -10.78 2.72 1.72
N GLY A 103 -10.01 1.86 1.03
CA GLY A 103 -10.56 0.93 0.04
C GLY A 103 -11.54 -0.07 0.64
N PHE A 104 -11.13 -0.78 1.69
CA PHE A 104 -11.94 -1.86 2.27
C PHE A 104 -13.24 -1.36 2.93
N PRO A 105 -13.23 -0.36 3.84
CA PRO A 105 -14.46 0.17 4.42
C PRO A 105 -15.41 0.76 3.37
N THR A 106 -14.88 1.47 2.37
CA THR A 106 -15.68 2.06 1.28
C THR A 106 -16.34 0.97 0.44
N GLY A 107 -15.60 -0.07 0.05
CA GLY A 107 -16.12 -1.21 -0.70
C GLY A 107 -17.21 -1.95 0.08
N MET A 108 -17.01 -2.18 1.37
CA MET A 108 -18.02 -2.82 2.22
C MET A 108 -19.32 -2.01 2.32
N ARG A 109 -19.23 -0.68 2.46
CA ARG A 109 -20.42 0.20 2.47
C ARG A 109 -21.15 0.19 1.13
N LEU A 110 -20.42 0.20 0.01
CA LEU A 110 -21.01 0.09 -1.33
C LEU A 110 -21.78 -1.21 -1.52
N VAL A 111 -21.23 -2.35 -1.07
CA VAL A 111 -21.93 -3.62 -1.23
C VAL A 111 -23.08 -3.77 -0.23
N HIS A 112 -22.90 -3.36 1.02
CA HIS A 112 -23.97 -3.39 2.02
C HIS A 112 -25.19 -2.54 1.63
N ALA A 113 -24.99 -1.49 0.82
CA ALA A 113 -26.10 -0.71 0.28
C ALA A 113 -26.97 -1.50 -0.72
N VAL A 114 -26.45 -2.61 -1.27
CA VAL A 114 -27.14 -3.50 -2.21
C VAL A 114 -27.63 -4.78 -1.50
N ASP A 115 -26.72 -5.56 -0.91
CA ASP A 115 -27.01 -6.75 -0.12
C ASP A 115 -25.87 -7.04 0.87
N ALA A 116 -26.20 -7.20 2.15
CA ALA A 116 -25.24 -7.50 3.22
C ALA A 116 -25.04 -9.02 3.46
N ARG A 117 -25.86 -9.89 2.88
CA ARG A 117 -25.73 -11.35 3.03
C ARG A 117 -24.38 -11.91 2.55
N PRO A 118 -23.78 -11.45 1.43
CA PRO A 118 -22.52 -11.99 0.93
C PRO A 118 -21.25 -11.46 1.63
N THR A 119 -21.37 -10.70 2.72
CA THR A 119 -20.22 -10.14 3.46
C THR A 119 -19.12 -11.15 3.82
N PRO A 120 -19.42 -12.36 4.33
CA PRO A 120 -18.38 -13.37 4.56
C PRO A 120 -17.62 -13.75 3.29
N TRP A 121 -18.29 -13.72 2.13
CA TRP A 121 -17.67 -14.04 0.84
C TRP A 121 -16.66 -12.97 0.44
N PHE A 122 -16.96 -11.68 0.62
CA PHE A 122 -16.00 -10.59 0.32
C PHE A 122 -14.75 -10.64 1.20
N TRP A 123 -14.90 -11.00 2.47
CA TRP A 123 -13.73 -11.30 3.32
C TRP A 123 -12.92 -12.48 2.79
N GLY A 124 -13.60 -13.53 2.32
CA GLY A 124 -12.97 -14.67 1.64
C GLY A 124 -12.19 -14.26 0.38
N ILE A 125 -12.77 -13.44 -0.49
CA ILE A 125 -12.06 -12.88 -1.66
C ILE A 125 -10.82 -12.13 -1.23
N ASN A 126 -10.96 -11.23 -0.25
CA ASN A 126 -9.86 -10.39 0.18
C ASN A 126 -8.68 -11.24 0.67
N GLY A 127 -8.97 -12.30 1.42
CA GLY A 127 -7.97 -13.30 1.81
C GLY A 127 -7.35 -14.02 0.61
N GLY A 128 -8.17 -14.59 -0.28
CA GLY A 128 -7.71 -15.35 -1.45
C GLY A 128 -6.89 -14.50 -2.44
N VAL A 129 -7.39 -13.32 -2.80
CA VAL A 129 -6.67 -12.34 -3.63
C VAL A 129 -5.41 -11.86 -2.95
N GLY A 130 -5.40 -11.73 -1.62
CA GLY A 130 -4.20 -11.41 -0.84
C GLY A 130 -3.07 -12.43 -1.03
N VAL A 131 -3.40 -13.73 -0.98
CA VAL A 131 -2.44 -14.83 -1.23
C VAL A 131 -1.97 -14.83 -2.67
N LEU A 132 -2.88 -14.69 -3.65
CA LEU A 132 -2.50 -14.62 -5.06
C LEU A 132 -1.60 -13.41 -5.34
N ALA A 133 -1.92 -12.26 -4.74
CA ALA A 133 -1.17 -11.03 -4.89
C ALA A 133 0.25 -11.12 -4.30
N SER A 134 0.46 -11.86 -3.20
CA SER A 134 1.82 -12.03 -2.64
C SER A 134 2.69 -12.88 -3.56
N ALA A 135 2.17 -14.01 -4.07
CA ALA A 135 2.87 -14.83 -5.05
C ALA A 135 3.15 -14.06 -6.35
N LEU A 136 2.17 -13.31 -6.85
CA LEU A 136 2.30 -12.50 -8.05
C LEU A 136 3.33 -11.38 -7.88
N ALA A 137 3.35 -10.69 -6.73
CA ALA A 137 4.35 -9.65 -6.47
C ALA A 137 5.78 -10.19 -6.57
N VAL A 138 6.03 -11.35 -5.96
CA VAL A 138 7.35 -12.00 -6.02
C VAL A 138 7.69 -12.42 -7.45
N ALA A 139 6.75 -13.04 -8.17
CA ALA A 139 6.95 -13.44 -9.56
C ALA A 139 7.27 -12.23 -10.48
N LEU A 140 6.53 -11.13 -10.33
CA LEU A 140 6.79 -9.89 -11.07
C LEU A 140 8.16 -9.30 -10.72
N SER A 141 8.54 -9.31 -9.46
CA SER A 141 9.85 -8.82 -9.02
C SER A 141 11.01 -9.65 -9.59
N ILE A 142 10.82 -10.97 -9.77
CA ILE A 142 11.81 -11.84 -10.40
C ILE A 142 11.86 -11.57 -11.91
N ALA A 143 10.69 -11.47 -12.56
CA ALA A 143 10.60 -11.30 -14.01
C ALA A 143 11.13 -9.95 -14.52
N PHE A 144 10.84 -8.86 -13.79
CA PHE A 144 11.22 -7.50 -14.19
C PHE A 144 12.47 -6.98 -13.45
N GLY A 145 12.97 -7.74 -12.48
CA GLY A 145 14.08 -7.33 -11.62
C GLY A 145 13.71 -6.18 -10.66
N ILE A 146 14.56 -5.97 -9.67
CA ILE A 146 14.48 -4.82 -8.77
C ILE A 146 15.58 -3.84 -9.18
N HIS A 147 15.21 -2.78 -9.89
CA HIS A 147 16.08 -1.64 -10.08
C HIS A 147 16.05 -0.79 -8.80
N VAL A 148 17.19 -0.76 -8.11
CA VAL A 148 17.45 0.03 -6.90
C VAL A 148 18.38 1.17 -7.26
#